data_AF-A0A5J4N943-F1
#
_entry.id   AF-A0A5J4N943-F1
#
_cell.length_a   1.000
_cell.length_b   1.000
_cell.length_c   1.000
_cell.angle_alpha   90.00
_cell.angle_beta   90.00
_cell.angle_gamma   90.00
#
_symmetry.space_group_name_H-M   'P 1'
#
loop_
_entity.id
_entity.type
_entity.pdbx_description
1 polymer ?
#
loop_
_entity_poly.entity_id
_entity_poly.type
_entity_poly.pdbx_seq_one_letter_code
_entity_poly.pdbx_strand_id
1 'polypeptide(L)'
;MDVYMEVYSHVVSRDSRRRLAQVMTDLIHQRPRLDLNETYFVLAYRYECAILRQRTEAMRFILNQQILNQREYLKKVQTEKPEFGLPPPLLEKFPIAPHSDETLLTPVYLLEFHPSMSCTPSLAEAMDHSVRLLYELFTPTYPMEEIVLEKRFFDYLRYEVETLKPLGGSYTAQLQRDLFSSYFVEDAIQMCELSNQYLVAVQQRNSRGDRKTRQIYLLNELGRLLDLITLRHRLIDCMWECEVLSKIYLSVAHEMGFDDFHLFIRPLQFEAAKYKEGVEDLRPPIYITAIQDDDSTLDK
;
A
#
# COMPACT_ATOMS: atom_id res chain seq x y z
N MET A 1 17.72 15.15 1.07
CA MET A 1 17.09 16.40 1.53
C MET A 1 16.15 16.96 0.47
N ASP A 2 16.58 17.01 -0.79
CA ASP A 2 15.86 17.66 -1.89
C ASP A 2 14.45 17.11 -2.12
N VAL A 3 14.25 15.78 -2.00
CA VAL A 3 12.92 15.14 -2.05
C VAL A 3 11.92 15.82 -1.09
N TYR A 4 12.32 16.01 0.17
CA TYR A 4 11.44 16.57 1.20
C TYR A 4 11.19 18.07 1.00
N MET A 5 12.17 18.80 0.45
CA MET A 5 12.01 20.21 0.08
C MET A 5 10.99 20.38 -1.04
N GLU A 6 11.08 19.57 -2.09
CA GLU A 6 10.12 19.59 -3.20
C GLU A 6 8.70 19.27 -2.73
N VAL A 7 8.55 18.22 -1.91
CA VAL A 7 7.27 17.87 -1.28
C VAL A 7 6.69 19.02 -0.47
N TYR A 8 7.53 19.75 0.26
CA TYR A 8 7.09 20.79 1.20
C TYR A 8 6.20 21.85 0.53
N SER A 9 6.46 22.17 -0.73
CA SER A 9 5.66 23.11 -1.52
C SER A 9 4.23 22.62 -1.79
N HIS A 10 4.02 21.31 -1.85
CA HIS A 10 2.72 20.69 -2.14
C HIS A 10 1.86 20.47 -0.89
N VAL A 11 2.45 20.45 0.31
CA VAL A 11 1.72 20.15 1.54
C VAL A 11 0.92 21.37 2.01
N VAL A 12 -0.40 21.31 1.86
CA VAL A 12 -1.32 22.37 2.32
C VAL A 12 -1.58 22.30 3.83
N SER A 13 -1.68 21.09 4.40
CA SER A 13 -1.96 20.90 5.82
C SER A 13 -0.83 21.41 6.70
N ARG A 14 -1.16 22.29 7.66
CA ARG A 14 -0.21 22.85 8.62
C ARG A 14 0.49 21.77 9.44
N ASP A 15 -0.22 20.74 9.87
CA ASP A 15 0.32 19.69 10.73
C ASP A 15 1.28 18.78 9.96
N SER A 16 0.91 18.36 8.75
CA SER A 16 1.83 17.61 7.88
C SER A 16 3.04 18.45 7.51
N ARG A 17 2.88 19.74 7.24
CA ARG A 17 4.00 20.64 6.93
C ARG A 17 4.96 20.79 8.10
N ARG A 18 4.45 20.90 9.33
CA ARG A 18 5.30 20.96 10.54
C ARG A 18 6.06 19.65 10.76
N ARG A 19 5.39 18.51 10.62
CA ARG A 19 6.05 17.19 10.73
C ARG A 19 7.11 17.00 9.65
N LEU A 20 6.84 17.43 8.41
CA LEU A 20 7.83 17.39 7.33
C LEU A 20 9.06 18.26 7.64
N ALA A 21 8.85 19.48 8.15
CA ALA A 21 9.94 20.35 8.58
C ALA A 21 10.79 19.70 9.70
N GLN A 22 10.17 18.96 10.60
CA GLN A 22 10.87 18.19 11.63
C GLN A 22 11.75 17.11 10.98
N VAL A 23 11.19 16.27 10.09
CA VAL A 23 11.97 15.24 9.36
C VAL A 23 13.16 15.86 8.63
N MET A 24 12.95 16.98 7.95
CA MET A 24 14.02 17.72 7.28
C MET A 24 15.10 18.20 8.25
N THR A 25 14.69 18.74 9.40
CA THR A 25 15.62 19.23 10.44
C THR A 25 16.40 18.07 11.03
N ASP A 26 15.76 16.94 11.31
CA ASP A 26 16.39 15.74 11.86
C ASP A 26 17.44 15.19 10.91
N LEU A 27 17.12 15.10 9.61
CA LEU A 27 18.07 14.69 8.58
C LEU A 27 19.27 15.64 8.43
N ILE A 28 19.06 16.97 8.54
CA ILE A 28 20.15 17.95 8.51
C ILE A 28 21.07 17.78 9.72
N HIS A 29 20.52 17.48 10.89
CA HIS A 29 21.26 17.35 12.14
C HIS A 29 21.81 15.93 12.36
N GLN A 30 21.43 14.96 11.53
CA GLN A 30 21.85 13.57 11.66
C GLN A 30 23.38 13.46 11.58
N ARG A 31 23.96 12.80 12.59
CA ARG A 31 25.39 12.47 12.65
C ARG A 31 25.57 10.99 12.37
N PRO A 32 26.64 10.59 11.66
CA PRO A 32 26.94 9.18 11.47
C PRO A 32 27.19 8.54 12.84
N ARG A 33 26.60 7.37 13.08
CA ARG A 33 26.92 6.55 14.26
C ARG A 33 28.34 6.02 14.11
N LEU A 34 29.11 6.11 15.21
CA LEU A 34 30.49 5.71 15.25
C LEU A 34 30.63 4.50 16.16
N ASP A 35 31.21 3.43 15.63
CA ASP A 35 31.66 2.32 16.45
C ASP A 35 33.17 2.46 16.68
N LEU A 36 33.56 2.73 17.92
CA LEU A 36 34.96 2.90 18.31
C LEU A 36 35.66 1.55 18.56
N ASN A 37 34.91 0.44 18.59
CA ASN A 37 35.45 -0.90 18.77
C ASN A 37 35.91 -1.50 17.42
N GLU A 38 35.43 -0.95 16.31
CA GLU A 38 35.74 -1.41 14.97
C GLU A 38 37.07 -0.88 14.45
N THR A 39 37.77 -1.69 13.66
CA THR A 39 39.10 -1.32 13.13
C THR A 39 39.00 -0.27 12.03
N TYR A 40 37.81 -0.07 11.44
CA TYR A 40 37.62 0.72 10.22
C TYR A 40 36.36 1.60 10.25
N PHE A 41 36.48 2.76 10.90
CA PHE A 41 35.48 3.84 10.92
C PHE A 41 34.88 4.17 9.54
N VAL A 42 35.71 4.09 8.48
CA VAL A 42 35.29 4.41 7.11
C VAL A 42 34.16 3.48 6.64
N LEU A 43 34.08 2.26 7.15
CA LEU A 43 33.03 1.32 6.79
C LEU A 43 31.66 1.74 7.34
N ALA A 44 31.59 2.08 8.63
CA ALA A 44 30.38 2.60 9.27
C ALA A 44 29.87 3.86 8.54
N TYR A 45 30.77 4.80 8.25
CA TYR A 45 30.44 6.01 7.49
C TYR A 45 29.89 5.70 6.08
N ARG A 46 30.50 4.75 5.36
CA ARG A 46 30.01 4.32 4.04
C ARG A 46 28.62 3.72 4.11
N TYR A 47 28.32 2.93 5.13
CA TYR A 47 27.00 2.34 5.32
C TYR A 47 25.95 3.38 5.71
N GLU A 48 26.27 4.35 6.57
CA GLU A 48 25.38 5.48 6.87
C GLU A 48 25.04 6.29 5.61
N CYS A 49 26.05 6.58 4.77
CA CYS A 49 25.79 7.22 3.48
C CYS A 49 24.91 6.35 2.56
N ALA A 50 25.10 5.03 2.58
CA ALA A 50 24.28 4.11 1.79
C ALA A 50 22.83 4.12 2.29
N ILE A 51 22.59 4.01 3.60
CA ILE A 51 21.27 4.10 4.24
C ILE A 51 20.53 5.37 3.79
N LEU A 52 21.18 6.53 3.91
CA LEU A 52 20.58 7.80 3.51
C LEU A 52 20.20 7.85 2.04
N ARG A 53 21.07 7.31 1.17
CA ARG A 53 20.78 7.22 -0.28
C ARG A 53 19.59 6.29 -0.52
N GLN A 54 19.59 5.07 0.03
CA GLN A 54 18.53 4.11 -0.20
C GLN A 54 17.17 4.59 0.35
N ARG A 55 17.16 5.21 1.54
CA ARG A 55 15.97 5.86 2.10
C ARG A 55 15.42 6.94 1.16
N THR A 56 16.31 7.80 0.64
CA THR A 56 15.93 8.88 -0.27
C THR A 56 15.41 8.33 -1.59
N GLU A 57 16.02 7.28 -2.12
CA GLU A 57 15.63 6.60 -3.35
C GLU A 57 14.27 5.91 -3.24
N ALA A 58 14.03 5.17 -2.15
CA ALA A 58 12.73 4.56 -1.88
C ALA A 58 11.62 5.63 -1.78
N MET A 59 11.89 6.72 -1.06
CA MET A 59 10.95 7.86 -0.96
C MET A 59 10.71 8.50 -2.33
N ARG A 60 11.77 8.73 -3.12
CA ARG A 60 11.67 9.30 -4.47
C ARG A 60 10.77 8.46 -5.36
N PHE A 61 10.94 7.13 -5.36
CA PHE A 61 10.14 6.23 -6.19
C PHE A 61 8.66 6.28 -5.81
N ILE A 62 8.33 6.15 -4.52
CA ILE A 62 6.95 6.21 -4.02
C ILE A 62 6.26 7.51 -4.45
N LEU A 63 6.93 8.64 -4.23
CA LEU A 63 6.37 9.96 -4.51
C LEU A 63 6.22 10.21 -6.02
N ASN A 64 7.17 9.75 -6.84
CA ASN A 64 7.03 9.82 -8.30
C ASN A 64 5.81 9.03 -8.79
N GLN A 65 5.59 7.83 -8.26
CA GLN A 65 4.38 7.05 -8.60
C GLN A 65 3.11 7.78 -8.19
N GLN A 66 3.09 8.42 -7.02
CA GLN A 66 1.94 9.23 -6.58
C GLN A 66 1.66 10.41 -7.52
N ILE A 67 2.70 11.13 -7.97
CA ILE A 67 2.58 12.23 -8.93
C ILE A 67 1.98 11.73 -10.24
N LEU A 68 2.51 10.63 -10.78
CA LEU A 68 2.03 10.04 -12.03
C LEU A 68 0.57 9.57 -11.92
N ASN A 69 0.21 8.87 -10.85
CA ASN A 69 -1.15 8.39 -10.63
C ASN A 69 -2.15 9.54 -10.50
N GLN A 70 -1.76 10.64 -9.83
CA GLN A 70 -2.62 11.83 -9.75
C GLN A 70 -2.79 12.52 -11.10
N ARG A 71 -1.73 12.63 -11.90
CA ARG A 71 -1.83 13.18 -13.26
C ARG A 71 -2.77 12.34 -14.11
N GLU A 72 -2.66 11.02 -14.04
CA GLU A 72 -3.56 10.11 -14.75
C GLU A 72 -5.02 10.31 -14.30
N TYR A 73 -5.25 10.42 -12.99
CA TYR A 73 -6.58 10.71 -12.44
C TYR A 73 -7.13 12.05 -12.95
N LEU A 74 -6.34 13.13 -12.90
CA LEU A 74 -6.76 14.45 -13.38
C LEU A 74 -7.11 14.43 -14.86
N LYS A 75 -6.33 13.72 -15.69
CA LYS A 75 -6.61 13.54 -17.12
C LYS A 75 -7.94 12.82 -17.37
N LYS A 76 -8.24 11.80 -16.58
CA LYS A 76 -9.50 11.05 -16.69
C LYS A 76 -10.70 11.90 -16.30
N VAL A 77 -10.58 12.69 -15.23
CA VAL A 77 -11.68 13.51 -14.69
C VAL A 77 -11.90 14.81 -15.47
N GLN A 78 -10.90 15.27 -16.24
CA GLN A 78 -10.99 16.52 -16.97
C GLN A 78 -12.10 16.49 -18.03
N THR A 79 -13.12 17.32 -17.84
CA THR A 79 -14.21 17.56 -18.79
C THR A 79 -14.00 18.88 -19.55
N GLU A 80 -14.57 19.00 -20.74
CA GLU A 80 -14.50 20.22 -21.56
C GLU A 80 -15.17 21.43 -20.87
N LYS A 81 -16.10 21.18 -19.93
CA LYS A 81 -16.80 22.20 -19.16
C LYS A 81 -16.47 22.03 -17.67
N PRO A 82 -15.90 23.04 -17.01
CA PRO A 82 -15.59 22.94 -15.59
C PRO A 82 -16.89 22.81 -14.78
N GLU A 83 -17.10 21.64 -14.19
CA GLU A 83 -18.19 21.40 -13.26
C GLU A 83 -17.76 21.74 -11.83
N PHE A 84 -18.71 22.23 -11.04
CA PHE A 84 -18.46 22.58 -9.64
C PHE A 84 -18.05 21.34 -8.84
N GLY A 85 -16.89 21.41 -8.17
CA GLY A 85 -16.37 20.32 -7.34
C GLY A 85 -15.31 19.45 -8.01
N LEU A 86 -15.07 19.60 -9.32
CA LEU A 86 -13.96 18.92 -9.99
C LEU A 86 -12.64 19.71 -9.80
N PRO A 87 -11.49 19.01 -9.77
CA PRO A 87 -10.19 19.68 -9.71
C PRO A 87 -9.96 20.52 -10.98
N PRO A 88 -9.18 21.63 -10.88
CA PRO A 88 -8.84 22.43 -12.06
C PRO A 88 -8.04 21.59 -13.07
N PRO A 89 -8.16 21.89 -14.38
CA PRO A 89 -7.45 21.16 -15.41
C PRO A 89 -5.94 21.33 -15.27
N LEU A 90 -5.21 20.25 -15.56
CA LEU A 90 -3.75 20.27 -15.54
C LEU A 90 -3.21 21.08 -16.72
N LEU A 91 -2.45 22.15 -16.42
CA LEU A 91 -1.80 22.96 -17.44
C LEU A 91 -0.44 22.37 -17.79
N GLU A 92 -0.41 21.46 -18.76
CA GLU A 92 0.82 20.79 -19.21
C GLU A 92 1.71 21.71 -20.06
N LYS A 93 2.17 22.81 -19.47
CA LYS A 93 3.07 23.78 -20.09
C LYS A 93 4.29 23.97 -19.23
N PHE A 94 5.47 23.77 -19.82
CA PHE A 94 6.81 23.99 -19.27
C PHE A 94 7.00 23.51 -17.81
N PRO A 95 7.65 22.36 -17.58
CA PRO A 95 7.94 21.93 -16.22
C PRO A 95 8.83 22.96 -15.50
N ILE A 96 8.56 23.17 -14.22
CA ILE A 96 9.27 24.08 -13.34
C ILE A 96 10.02 23.30 -12.25
N ALA A 97 11.17 23.83 -11.87
CA ALA A 97 11.96 23.38 -10.73
C ALA A 97 11.97 24.52 -9.68
N PRO A 98 11.05 24.51 -8.71
CA PRO A 98 10.85 25.68 -7.83
C PRO A 98 11.98 25.88 -6.80
N HIS A 99 12.79 24.86 -6.52
CA HIS A 99 13.75 24.87 -5.41
C HIS A 99 15.23 24.77 -5.83
N SER A 100 15.51 24.27 -7.03
CA SER A 100 16.86 23.93 -7.50
C SER A 100 16.90 23.97 -9.03
N ASP A 101 18.12 23.94 -9.59
CA ASP A 101 18.31 23.90 -11.05
C ASP A 101 17.85 22.56 -11.67
N GLU A 102 17.85 21.48 -10.88
CA GLU A 102 17.38 20.14 -11.25
C GLU A 102 16.37 19.62 -10.23
N THR A 103 15.31 18.94 -10.67
CA THR A 103 14.33 18.28 -9.78
C THR A 103 14.71 16.83 -9.54
N LEU A 104 14.65 16.39 -8.29
CA LEU A 104 14.85 14.99 -7.93
C LEU A 104 13.56 14.17 -8.09
N LEU A 105 12.39 14.78 -7.84
CA LEU A 105 11.10 14.21 -8.21
C LEU A 105 10.75 14.55 -9.66
N THR A 106 9.63 13.97 -10.10
CA THR A 106 9.03 14.24 -11.40
C THR A 106 8.78 15.74 -11.52
N PRO A 107 9.32 16.42 -12.56
CA PRO A 107 9.16 17.85 -12.72
C PRO A 107 7.68 18.24 -12.76
N VAL A 108 7.33 19.30 -12.03
CA VAL A 108 5.95 19.75 -11.79
C VAL A 108 5.59 20.87 -12.76
N TYR A 109 4.34 20.99 -13.18
CA TYR A 109 3.86 22.10 -14.01
C TYR A 109 3.49 23.34 -13.19
N LEU A 110 3.42 24.49 -13.85
CA LEU A 110 2.98 25.73 -13.20
C LEU A 110 1.54 25.59 -12.66
N LEU A 111 1.35 25.80 -11.36
CA LEU A 111 0.09 25.61 -10.60
C LEU A 111 -0.37 24.16 -10.42
N GLU A 112 0.51 23.18 -10.64
CA GLU A 112 0.23 21.80 -10.28
C GLU A 112 0.45 21.55 -8.78
N PHE A 113 -0.53 20.92 -8.14
CA PHE A 113 -0.51 20.59 -6.72
C PHE A 113 -0.87 19.12 -6.52
N HIS A 114 -0.15 18.47 -5.61
CA HIS A 114 -0.32 17.05 -5.33
C HIS A 114 -0.72 16.80 -3.87
N PRO A 115 -2.03 16.71 -3.55
CA PRO A 115 -2.48 16.55 -2.17
C PRO A 115 -2.01 15.26 -1.49
N SER A 116 -1.83 14.14 -2.21
CA SER A 116 -1.34 12.89 -1.60
C SER A 116 0.04 13.05 -0.95
N MET A 117 0.86 13.98 -1.44
CA MET A 117 2.20 14.23 -0.92
C MET A 117 2.19 14.68 0.55
N SER A 118 1.02 15.09 1.07
CA SER A 118 0.80 15.36 2.49
C SER A 118 1.02 14.14 3.40
N CYS A 119 1.04 12.91 2.85
CA CYS A 119 1.37 11.69 3.59
C CYS A 119 2.88 11.46 3.77
N THR A 120 3.74 12.24 3.10
CA THR A 120 5.21 12.07 3.16
C THR A 120 5.78 12.01 4.58
N PRO A 121 5.34 12.83 5.56
CA PRO A 121 5.81 12.72 6.93
C PRO A 121 5.45 11.38 7.57
N SER A 122 4.25 10.88 7.31
CA SER A 122 3.79 9.58 7.80
C SER A 122 4.54 8.42 7.15
N LEU A 123 4.92 8.54 5.87
CA LEU A 123 5.79 7.57 5.21
C LEU A 123 7.18 7.55 5.83
N ALA A 124 7.76 8.73 6.10
CA ALA A 124 9.07 8.83 6.76
C ALA A 124 9.02 8.23 8.17
N GLU A 125 7.99 8.55 8.95
CA GLU A 125 7.75 8.00 10.28
C GLU A 125 7.54 6.48 10.25
N ALA A 126 6.82 5.96 9.26
CA ALA A 126 6.64 4.53 9.07
C ALA A 126 7.96 3.82 8.79
N MET A 127 8.83 4.37 7.93
CA MET A 127 10.17 3.83 7.69
C MET A 127 11.00 3.80 8.98
N ASP A 128 11.00 4.90 9.74
CA ASP A 128 11.72 4.99 11.03
C ASP A 128 11.14 4.03 12.08
N HIS A 129 9.83 3.81 12.09
CA HIS A 129 9.18 2.81 12.93
C HIS A 129 9.56 1.39 12.51
N SER A 130 9.61 1.07 11.22
CA SER A 130 10.00 -0.26 10.75
C SER A 130 11.44 -0.60 11.13
N VAL A 131 12.37 0.36 11.06
CA VAL A 131 13.74 0.17 11.54
C VAL A 131 13.78 -0.10 13.04
N ARG A 132 12.99 0.64 13.85
CA ARG A 132 12.89 0.38 15.30
C ARG A 132 12.38 -1.01 15.62
N LEU A 133 11.35 -1.48 14.91
CA LEU A 133 10.84 -2.85 15.07
C LEU A 133 11.90 -3.91 14.76
N LEU A 134 12.75 -3.66 13.76
CA LEU A 134 13.87 -4.55 13.47
C LEU A 134 14.91 -4.57 14.59
N TYR A 135 15.21 -3.42 15.20
CA TYR A 135 16.09 -3.37 16.37
C TYR A 135 15.50 -4.10 17.57
N GLU A 136 14.19 -3.99 17.79
CA GLU A 136 13.49 -4.73 18.84
C GLU A 136 13.50 -6.25 18.59
N LEU A 137 13.36 -6.68 17.33
CA LEU A 137 13.33 -8.09 16.96
C LEU A 137 14.70 -8.77 17.03
N PHE A 138 15.75 -8.09 16.55
CA PHE A 138 17.09 -8.67 16.44
C PHE A 138 18.03 -8.27 17.57
N THR A 139 17.66 -7.29 18.40
CA THR A 139 18.42 -6.83 19.58
C THR A 139 19.92 -6.65 19.31
N PRO A 140 20.32 -5.76 18.39
CA PRO A 140 21.74 -5.55 18.09
C PRO A 140 22.49 -5.06 19.34
N THR A 141 23.70 -5.58 19.55
CA THR A 141 24.51 -5.30 20.74
C THR A 141 25.48 -4.14 20.52
N TYR A 142 25.91 -3.93 19.27
CA TYR A 142 26.90 -2.91 18.91
C TYR A 142 26.37 -1.96 17.83
N PRO A 143 26.81 -0.68 17.79
CA PRO A 143 26.36 0.28 16.78
C PRO A 143 26.59 -0.20 15.34
N MET A 144 27.65 -0.95 15.08
CA MET A 144 27.90 -1.49 13.75
C MET A 144 26.82 -2.49 13.30
N GLU A 145 26.28 -3.29 14.22
CA GLU A 145 25.19 -4.23 13.93
C GLU A 145 23.89 -3.48 13.59
N GLU A 146 23.60 -2.39 14.31
CA GLU A 146 22.46 -1.51 14.00
C GLU A 146 22.56 -0.93 12.59
N ILE A 147 23.74 -0.41 12.23
CA ILE A 147 23.99 0.17 10.91
C ILE A 147 23.83 -0.90 9.81
N VAL A 148 24.38 -2.10 10.02
CA VAL A 148 24.28 -3.18 9.04
C VAL A 148 22.82 -3.63 8.87
N LEU A 149 22.07 -3.75 9.95
CA LEU A 149 20.67 -4.16 9.91
C LEU A 149 19.81 -3.12 9.20
N GLU A 150 19.96 -1.85 9.54
CA GLU A 150 19.23 -0.75 8.88
C GLU A 150 19.58 -0.64 7.40
N LYS A 151 20.86 -0.80 7.04
CA LYS A 151 21.28 -0.81 5.65
C LYS A 151 20.62 -1.95 4.87
N ARG A 152 20.58 -3.17 5.43
CA ARG A 152 19.89 -4.31 4.82
C ARG A 152 18.39 -4.06 4.67
N PHE A 153 17.77 -3.44 5.67
CA PHE A 153 16.37 -3.05 5.60
C PHE A 153 16.10 -2.12 4.43
N PHE A 154 16.87 -1.03 4.28
CA PHE A 154 16.65 -0.09 3.18
C PHE A 154 17.05 -0.66 1.81
N ASP A 155 18.05 -1.55 1.74
CA ASP A 155 18.35 -2.30 0.51
C ASP A 155 17.14 -3.15 0.08
N TYR A 156 16.49 -3.85 1.03
CA TYR A 156 15.29 -4.66 0.77
C TYR A 156 14.05 -3.80 0.47
N LEU A 157 13.80 -2.76 1.25
CA LEU A 157 12.67 -1.84 1.05
C LEU A 157 12.71 -1.21 -0.34
N ARG A 158 13.89 -0.79 -0.79
CA ARG A 158 14.07 -0.26 -2.13
C ARG A 158 13.70 -1.29 -3.19
N TYR A 159 14.19 -2.52 -3.07
CA TYR A 159 13.87 -3.61 -3.99
C TYR A 159 12.37 -3.87 -4.06
N GLU A 160 11.69 -3.98 -2.90
CA GLU A 160 10.24 -4.22 -2.85
C GLU A 160 9.45 -3.07 -3.47
N VAL A 161 9.84 -1.82 -3.21
CA VAL A 161 9.18 -0.64 -3.78
C VAL A 161 9.34 -0.58 -5.30
N GLU A 162 10.54 -0.88 -5.84
CA GLU A 162 10.80 -0.87 -7.28
C GLU A 162 10.13 -2.06 -8.02
N THR A 163 9.94 -3.19 -7.35
CA THR A 163 9.37 -4.42 -7.93
C THR A 163 7.90 -4.67 -7.57
N LEU A 164 7.27 -3.71 -6.87
CA LEU A 164 5.91 -3.86 -6.38
C LEU A 164 4.95 -4.12 -7.54
N LYS A 165 4.30 -5.28 -7.50
CA LYS A 165 3.26 -5.63 -8.48
C LYS A 165 2.05 -4.71 -8.31
N PRO A 166 1.28 -4.45 -9.38
CA PRO A 166 0.02 -3.75 -9.25
C PRO A 166 -0.90 -4.52 -8.30
N LEU A 167 -1.75 -3.77 -7.61
CA LEU A 167 -2.74 -4.28 -6.67
C LEU A 167 -3.58 -5.39 -7.32
N GLY A 168 -3.67 -6.55 -6.68
CA GLY A 168 -4.39 -7.70 -7.23
C GLY A 168 -3.57 -8.59 -8.18
N GLY A 169 -2.35 -8.18 -8.54
CA GLY A 169 -1.50 -8.87 -9.52
C GLY A 169 -1.09 -10.29 -9.13
N SER A 170 -1.14 -10.62 -7.84
CA SER A 170 -0.82 -11.96 -7.32
C SER A 170 -2.03 -12.90 -7.25
N TYR A 171 -3.24 -12.39 -7.52
CA TYR A 171 -4.48 -13.18 -7.48
C TYR A 171 -4.82 -13.83 -8.83
N THR A 172 -5.78 -14.75 -8.81
CA THR A 172 -6.26 -15.42 -10.03
C THR A 172 -6.89 -14.41 -11.01
N ALA A 173 -6.83 -14.72 -12.31
CA ALA A 173 -7.40 -13.88 -13.36
C ALA A 173 -8.92 -13.59 -13.18
N GLN A 174 -9.64 -14.47 -12.48
CA GLN A 174 -11.04 -14.23 -12.13
C GLN A 174 -11.17 -13.11 -11.09
N LEU A 175 -10.46 -13.21 -9.95
CA LEU A 175 -10.48 -12.19 -8.90
C LEU A 175 -9.95 -10.84 -9.41
N GLN A 176 -8.94 -10.86 -10.29
CA GLN A 176 -8.44 -9.65 -10.94
C GLN A 176 -9.53 -8.94 -11.75
N ARG A 177 -10.34 -9.69 -12.51
CA ARG A 177 -11.44 -9.10 -13.30
C ARG A 177 -12.62 -8.66 -12.44
N ASP A 178 -12.97 -9.45 -11.43
CA ASP A 178 -14.19 -9.21 -10.65
C ASP A 178 -14.01 -8.11 -9.60
N LEU A 179 -12.84 -8.06 -8.94
CA LEU A 179 -12.58 -7.12 -7.85
C LEU A 179 -11.61 -5.99 -8.22
N PHE A 180 -10.48 -6.32 -8.86
CA PHE A 180 -9.40 -5.35 -9.14
C PHE A 180 -9.53 -4.66 -10.51
N SER A 181 -10.64 -4.88 -11.22
CA SER A 181 -10.90 -4.22 -12.50
C SER A 181 -10.97 -2.71 -12.32
N SER A 182 -10.18 -2.00 -13.12
CA SER A 182 -10.13 -0.54 -13.16
C SER A 182 -11.38 0.10 -13.78
N TYR A 183 -12.27 -0.69 -14.39
CA TYR A 183 -13.38 -0.17 -15.18
C TYR A 183 -14.57 0.28 -14.34
N PHE A 184 -14.79 -0.29 -13.14
CA PHE A 184 -16.03 -0.03 -12.41
C PHE A 184 -15.89 1.07 -11.38
N VAL A 185 -15.08 0.87 -10.33
CA VAL A 185 -15.06 1.77 -9.16
C VAL A 185 -13.92 2.78 -9.18
N GLU A 186 -12.82 2.48 -9.86
CA GLU A 186 -11.66 3.37 -9.93
C GLU A 186 -11.83 4.49 -10.97
N ASP A 187 -12.77 4.36 -11.90
CA ASP A 187 -13.14 5.42 -12.83
C ASP A 187 -14.22 6.30 -12.21
N ALA A 188 -13.80 7.48 -11.74
CA ALA A 188 -14.69 8.43 -11.09
C ALA A 188 -15.84 8.89 -11.99
N ILE A 189 -15.63 9.02 -13.32
CA ILE A 189 -16.68 9.45 -14.24
C ILE A 189 -17.72 8.35 -14.39
N GLN A 190 -17.27 7.11 -14.66
CA GLN A 190 -18.18 5.98 -14.81
C GLN A 190 -18.96 5.72 -13.52
N MET A 191 -18.33 5.86 -12.35
CA MET A 191 -19.01 5.78 -11.07
C MET A 191 -20.06 6.88 -10.88
N CYS A 192 -19.75 8.11 -11.27
CA CYS A 192 -20.72 9.20 -11.24
C CYS A 192 -21.91 8.91 -12.16
N GLU A 193 -21.67 8.42 -13.38
CA GLU A 193 -22.72 8.04 -14.32
C GLU A 193 -23.61 6.91 -13.78
N LEU A 194 -23.00 5.84 -13.27
CA LEU A 194 -23.72 4.70 -12.68
C LEU A 194 -24.54 5.14 -11.46
N SER A 195 -23.97 6.00 -10.61
CA SER A 195 -24.66 6.57 -9.45
C SER A 195 -25.85 7.42 -9.88
N ASN A 196 -25.68 8.27 -10.90
CA ASN A 196 -26.75 9.10 -11.44
C ASN A 196 -27.87 8.25 -12.05
N GLN A 197 -27.53 7.22 -12.83
CA GLN A 197 -28.52 6.28 -13.40
C GLN A 197 -29.30 5.56 -12.29
N TYR A 198 -28.62 5.10 -11.24
CA TYR A 198 -29.25 4.48 -10.08
C TYR A 198 -30.22 5.44 -9.40
N LEU A 199 -29.80 6.68 -9.12
CA LEU A 199 -30.64 7.68 -8.47
C LEU A 199 -31.86 8.06 -9.31
N VAL A 200 -31.71 8.17 -10.63
CA VAL A 200 -32.84 8.42 -11.55
C VAL A 200 -33.84 7.26 -11.49
N ALA A 201 -33.37 6.01 -11.52
CA ALA A 201 -34.24 4.84 -11.41
C ALA A 201 -34.99 4.79 -10.07
N VAL A 202 -34.30 5.11 -8.97
CA VAL A 202 -34.88 5.23 -7.62
C VAL A 202 -35.94 6.34 -7.56
N GLN A 203 -35.66 7.49 -8.17
CA GLN A 203 -36.60 8.62 -8.24
C GLN A 203 -37.86 8.29 -9.06
N GLN A 204 -37.74 7.50 -10.12
CA GLN A 204 -38.86 7.06 -10.95
C GLN A 204 -39.75 6.05 -10.21
N ARG A 205 -39.15 5.12 -9.45
CA ARG A 205 -39.88 4.14 -8.63
C ARG A 205 -40.69 4.79 -7.50
N ASN A 206 -40.15 5.83 -6.88
CA ASN A 206 -40.81 6.59 -5.80
C ASN A 206 -41.26 7.97 -6.26
N SER A 207 -42.12 8.00 -7.29
CA SER A 207 -42.71 9.24 -7.84
C SER A 207 -43.90 9.76 -7.03
N ARG A 208 -44.50 8.94 -6.15
CA ARG A 208 -45.68 9.29 -5.34
C ARG A 208 -45.32 9.31 -3.85
N GLY A 209 -45.07 10.50 -3.32
CA GLY A 209 -44.80 10.73 -1.90
C GLY A 209 -44.58 12.21 -1.59
N ASP A 210 -44.75 12.60 -0.32
CA ASP A 210 -44.47 13.97 0.15
C ASP A 210 -42.98 14.31 -0.03
N ARG A 211 -42.67 15.60 -0.23
CA ARG A 211 -41.32 16.06 -0.58
C ARG A 211 -40.28 15.65 0.46
N LYS A 212 -40.63 15.71 1.75
CA LYS A 212 -39.73 15.36 2.86
C LYS A 212 -39.42 13.87 2.90
N THR A 213 -40.43 13.01 2.75
CA THR A 213 -40.25 11.55 2.78
C THR A 213 -39.45 11.07 1.57
N ARG A 214 -39.65 11.69 0.40
CA ARG A 214 -38.86 11.41 -0.79
C ARG A 214 -37.38 11.81 -0.61
N GLN A 215 -37.12 12.96 0.01
CA GLN A 215 -35.75 13.42 0.27
C GLN A 215 -35.00 12.47 1.22
N ILE A 216 -35.66 12.04 2.31
CA ILE A 216 -35.09 11.07 3.25
C ILE A 216 -34.79 9.74 2.55
N TYR A 217 -35.71 9.27 1.72
CA TYR A 217 -35.52 8.03 0.96
C TYR A 217 -34.33 8.11 0.00
N LEU A 218 -34.19 9.22 -0.75
CA LEU A 218 -33.04 9.42 -1.64
C LEU A 218 -31.72 9.51 -0.87
N LEU A 219 -31.72 10.16 0.30
CA LEU A 219 -30.54 10.24 1.15
C LEU A 219 -30.10 8.86 1.65
N ASN A 220 -31.06 8.00 2.01
CA ASN A 220 -30.76 6.63 2.42
C ASN A 220 -30.16 5.79 1.28
N GLU A 221 -30.67 5.96 0.06
CA GLU A 221 -30.12 5.26 -1.12
C GLU A 221 -28.73 5.79 -1.51
N LEU A 222 -28.49 7.10 -1.36
CA LEU A 222 -27.14 7.68 -1.46
C LEU A 222 -26.19 7.11 -0.39
N GLY A 223 -26.66 6.97 0.85
CA GLY A 223 -25.90 6.35 1.93
C GLY A 223 -25.46 4.92 1.58
N ARG A 224 -26.39 4.11 1.07
CA ARG A 224 -26.09 2.73 0.62
C ARG A 224 -25.06 2.68 -0.50
N LEU A 225 -25.10 3.64 -1.42
CA LEU A 225 -24.13 3.72 -2.50
C LEU A 225 -22.72 4.06 -1.98
N LEU A 226 -22.63 5.02 -1.04
CA LEU A 226 -21.37 5.35 -0.37
C LEU A 226 -20.83 4.18 0.46
N ASP A 227 -21.72 3.45 1.14
CA ASP A 227 -21.35 2.25 1.89
C ASP A 227 -20.76 1.18 0.96
N LEU A 228 -21.35 0.95 -0.21
CA LEU A 228 -20.84 -0.02 -1.19
C LEU A 228 -19.42 0.34 -1.66
N ILE A 229 -19.18 1.61 -2.00
CA ILE A 229 -17.86 2.09 -2.43
C ILE A 229 -16.84 1.91 -1.30
N THR A 230 -17.22 2.29 -0.07
CA THR A 230 -16.37 2.18 1.11
C THR A 230 -16.05 0.72 1.45
N LEU A 231 -17.04 -0.17 1.36
CA LEU A 231 -16.87 -1.60 1.60
C LEU A 231 -15.94 -2.23 0.56
N ARG A 232 -16.04 -1.84 -0.71
CA ARG A 232 -15.11 -2.32 -1.74
C ARG A 232 -13.68 -1.86 -1.43
N HIS A 233 -13.48 -0.59 -1.07
CA HIS A 233 -12.15 -0.11 -0.73
C HIS A 233 -11.54 -0.90 0.44
N ARG A 234 -12.30 -1.11 1.52
CA ARG A 234 -11.88 -1.94 2.66
C ARG A 234 -11.59 -3.40 2.28
N LEU A 235 -12.38 -3.97 1.37
CA LEU A 235 -12.15 -5.32 0.87
C LEU A 235 -10.82 -5.40 0.10
N ILE A 236 -10.52 -4.40 -0.71
CA ILE A 236 -9.25 -4.29 -1.43
C ILE A 236 -8.07 -4.16 -0.46
N ASP A 237 -8.19 -3.33 0.57
CA ASP A 237 -7.15 -3.17 1.60
C ASP A 237 -6.91 -4.50 2.33
N CYS A 238 -7.98 -5.18 2.73
CA CYS A 238 -7.89 -6.49 3.37
C CYS A 238 -7.21 -7.53 2.46
N MET A 239 -7.54 -7.54 1.17
CA MET A 239 -6.88 -8.44 0.22
C MET A 239 -5.40 -8.08 0.04
N TRP A 240 -5.05 -6.79 0.01
CA TRP A 240 -3.64 -6.41 -0.03
C TRP A 240 -2.86 -6.91 1.19
N GLU A 241 -3.42 -6.76 2.39
CA GLU A 241 -2.84 -7.30 3.63
C GLU A 241 -2.72 -8.83 3.58
N CYS A 242 -3.75 -9.52 3.08
CA CYS A 242 -3.70 -10.97 2.87
C CYS A 242 -2.60 -11.37 1.89
N GLU A 243 -2.39 -10.62 0.81
CA GLU A 243 -1.31 -10.87 -0.14
C GLU A 243 0.06 -10.79 0.53
N VAL A 244 0.30 -9.74 1.32
CA VAL A 244 1.55 -9.57 2.08
C VAL A 244 1.75 -10.73 3.04
N LEU A 245 0.72 -11.09 3.82
CA LEU A 245 0.78 -12.22 4.74
C LEU A 245 1.05 -13.55 4.02
N SER A 246 0.45 -13.74 2.85
CA SER A 246 0.64 -14.94 2.04
C SER A 246 2.07 -15.06 1.53
N LYS A 247 2.69 -13.95 1.09
CA LYS A 247 4.10 -13.94 0.69
C LYS A 247 5.03 -14.32 1.84
N ILE A 248 4.80 -13.75 3.02
CA ILE A 248 5.59 -14.08 4.22
C ILE A 248 5.42 -15.56 4.58
N TYR A 249 4.18 -16.05 4.60
CA TYR A 249 3.89 -17.45 4.88
C TYR A 249 4.59 -18.40 3.90
N LEU A 250 4.52 -18.11 2.60
CA LEU A 250 5.18 -18.90 1.55
C LEU A 250 6.70 -18.90 1.71
N SER A 251 7.30 -17.75 2.03
CA SER A 251 8.75 -17.65 2.29
C SER A 251 9.15 -18.57 3.45
N VAL A 252 8.42 -18.49 4.57
CA VAL A 252 8.73 -19.28 5.77
C VAL A 252 8.48 -20.77 5.54
N ALA A 253 7.38 -21.14 4.86
CA ALA A 253 7.08 -22.53 4.53
C ALA A 253 8.19 -23.15 3.67
N HIS A 254 8.68 -22.40 2.68
CA HIS A 254 9.78 -22.84 1.83
C HIS A 254 11.10 -22.99 2.61
N GLU A 255 11.44 -22.04 3.48
CA GLU A 255 12.61 -22.14 4.37
C GLU A 255 12.55 -23.34 5.33
N MET A 256 11.33 -23.72 5.75
CA MET A 256 11.10 -24.90 6.59
C MET A 256 11.08 -26.23 5.81
N GLY A 257 11.18 -26.19 4.47
CA GLY A 257 11.19 -27.38 3.62
C GLY A 257 9.80 -27.97 3.33
N PHE A 258 8.73 -27.18 3.47
CA PHE A 258 7.39 -27.60 3.05
C PHE A 258 7.17 -27.27 1.57
N ASP A 259 6.80 -28.29 0.78
CA ASP A 259 6.49 -28.15 -0.65
C ASP A 259 5.05 -27.66 -0.89
N ASP A 260 4.10 -28.03 -0.02
CA ASP A 260 2.68 -27.68 -0.13
C ASP A 260 2.27 -26.58 0.87
N PHE A 261 1.79 -25.47 0.32
CA PHE A 261 1.34 -24.32 1.10
C PHE A 261 -0.09 -24.51 1.60
N HIS A 262 -0.29 -24.47 2.92
CA HIS A 262 -1.61 -24.60 3.54
C HIS A 262 -2.54 -23.39 3.33
N LEU A 263 -2.12 -22.41 2.53
CA LEU A 263 -2.84 -21.17 2.29
C LEU A 263 -4.24 -21.38 1.69
N PHE A 264 -4.48 -22.55 1.08
CA PHE A 264 -5.76 -22.95 0.49
C PHE A 264 -6.42 -24.14 1.20
N ILE A 265 -5.94 -24.56 2.38
CA ILE A 265 -6.64 -25.59 3.15
C ILE A 265 -7.97 -25.01 3.60
N ARG A 266 -9.04 -25.53 3.00
CA ARG A 266 -10.40 -25.25 3.43
C ARG A 266 -10.55 -25.79 4.85
N PRO A 267 -11.06 -25.01 5.82
CA PRO A 267 -11.50 -25.59 7.08
C PRO A 267 -12.63 -26.57 6.76
N LEU A 268 -12.37 -27.87 6.93
CA LEU A 268 -13.41 -28.89 6.90
C LEU A 268 -14.25 -28.71 8.17
N GLN A 269 -15.56 -28.48 8.00
CA GLN A 269 -16.48 -28.57 9.13
C GLN A 269 -16.39 -29.99 9.70
N PHE A 270 -16.32 -30.09 11.03
CA PHE A 270 -16.19 -31.39 11.72
C PHE A 270 -17.31 -32.38 11.32
N GLU A 271 -18.48 -31.85 10.97
CA GLU A 271 -19.65 -32.61 10.50
C GLU A 271 -19.46 -33.23 9.11
N ALA A 272 -18.55 -32.70 8.28
CA ALA A 272 -18.20 -33.25 6.97
C ALA A 272 -17.08 -34.30 7.05
N ALA A 273 -16.42 -34.44 8.21
CA ALA A 273 -15.43 -35.48 8.44
C ALA A 273 -16.15 -36.83 8.61
N LYS A 274 -16.12 -37.67 7.57
CA LYS A 274 -16.58 -39.06 7.68
C LYS A 274 -15.54 -39.86 8.46
N TYR A 275 -15.97 -40.50 9.54
CA TYR A 275 -15.16 -41.49 10.24
C TYR A 275 -14.81 -42.63 9.26
N LYS A 276 -13.52 -42.85 8.98
CA LYS A 276 -13.05 -44.03 8.23
C LYS A 276 -13.22 -45.24 9.15
N GLU A 277 -14.02 -46.23 8.76
CA GLU A 277 -14.10 -47.50 9.50
C GLU A 277 -12.70 -48.15 9.54
N GLY A 278 -12.23 -48.54 10.74
CA GLY A 278 -10.89 -49.11 10.96
C GLY A 278 -9.83 -48.15 11.51
N VAL A 279 -10.18 -46.89 11.83
CA VAL A 279 -9.23 -45.92 12.42
C VAL A 279 -8.75 -46.33 13.82
N GLU A 280 -9.50 -47.14 14.55
CA GLU A 280 -9.07 -47.69 15.85
C GLU A 280 -7.91 -48.70 15.74
N ASP A 281 -7.76 -49.37 14.59
CA ASP A 281 -6.67 -50.32 14.33
C ASP A 281 -5.41 -49.63 13.74
N LEU A 282 -5.54 -48.37 13.30
CA LEU A 282 -4.44 -47.55 12.84
C LEU A 282 -3.72 -46.96 14.05
N ARG A 283 -2.49 -47.44 14.31
CA ARG A 283 -1.62 -46.83 15.33
C ARG A 283 -1.50 -45.33 15.05
N PRO A 284 -1.58 -44.48 16.09
CA PRO A 284 -1.40 -43.04 15.90
C PRO A 284 -0.06 -42.78 15.20
N PRO A 285 -0.03 -41.86 14.23
CA PRO A 285 1.20 -41.57 13.49
C PRO A 285 2.28 -41.13 14.47
N ILE A 286 3.40 -41.84 14.46
CA ILE A 286 4.49 -41.68 15.42
C ILE A 286 5.19 -40.33 15.22
N TYR A 287 5.05 -39.73 14.03
CA TYR A 287 5.61 -38.43 13.66
C TYR A 287 4.64 -37.66 12.76
N ILE A 288 4.64 -36.32 12.90
CA ILE A 288 3.75 -35.39 12.18
C ILE A 288 3.83 -35.55 10.65
N THR A 289 4.98 -35.96 10.11
CA THR A 289 5.19 -36.17 8.66
C THR A 289 4.43 -37.37 8.08
N ALA A 290 4.02 -38.34 8.90
CA ALA A 290 3.30 -39.52 8.41
C ALA A 290 1.87 -39.22 7.92
N ILE A 291 1.32 -38.06 8.26
CA ILE A 291 0.02 -37.58 7.76
C ILE A 291 0.17 -36.98 6.35
N GLN A 292 1.37 -36.54 5.97
CA GLN A 292 1.64 -35.89 4.68
C GLN A 292 1.75 -36.90 3.53
N ASP A 293 2.12 -38.15 3.81
CA ASP A 293 2.22 -39.21 2.80
C ASP A 293 0.86 -39.89 2.48
N ASP A 294 -0.24 -39.48 3.13
CA ASP A 294 -1.59 -40.01 2.85
C ASP A 294 -2.31 -39.17 1.79
N ASP A 295 -1.92 -39.39 0.53
CA ASP A 295 -2.55 -38.86 -0.69
C ASP A 295 -4.05 -39.20 -0.83
N SER A 296 -4.61 -40.08 0.03
CA SER A 296 -6.03 -40.44 -0.01
C SER A 296 -6.98 -39.34 0.46
N THR A 297 -6.45 -38.24 1.00
CA THR A 297 -7.22 -37.07 1.48
C THR A 297 -7.17 -35.86 0.53
N LEU A 298 -6.38 -35.93 -0.54
CA LEU A 298 -6.35 -34.92 -1.60
C LEU A 298 -7.39 -35.30 -2.67
N ASP A 299 -8.40 -34.44 -2.87
CA ASP A 299 -9.34 -34.59 -3.98
C ASP A 299 -8.55 -34.44 -5.31
N LYS A 300 -8.71 -35.43 -6.21
CA LYS A 300 -8.28 -35.34 -7.61
C LYS A 300 -9.28 -34.57 -8.48
#